data_AF-K1XY79-F1
#
_entry.id   AF-K1XY79-F1
#
_cell.length_a   1.000
_cell.length_b   1.000
_cell.length_c   1.000
_cell.angle_alpha   90.00
_cell.angle_beta   90.00
_cell.angle_gamma   90.00
#
_symmetry.space_group_name_H-M   'P 1'
#
loop_
_entity.id
_entity.type
_entity.pdbx_description
1 polymer ?
#
loop_
_entity_poly.entity_id
_entity_poly.type
_entity_poly.pdbx_seq_one_letter_code
_entity_poly.pdbx_strand_id
1 'polypeptide(L)' 'MMIYREDYYDEFTENKGIANVFVRKNRNGPVGGVDLKFEKKYMKFYDIDRQHVGDFGD' A
#
# COMPACT_ATOMS: atom_id res chain seq x y z
N MET A 1 -6.18 0.31 12.52
CA MET A 1 -5.71 0.00 11.15
C MET A 1 -6.86 0.28 10.21
N MET A 2 -6.60 0.90 9.06
CA MET A 2 -7.60 1.23 8.05
C MET A 2 -7.03 0.87 6.67
N ILE A 3 -7.88 0.38 5.77
CA ILE A 3 -7.50 0.04 4.40
C ILE A 3 -8.32 0.93 3.47
N TYR A 4 -7.64 1.62 2.57
CA TYR A 4 -8.25 2.41 1.52
C TYR A 4 -7.87 1.85 0.15
N ARG A 5 -8.87 1.76 -0.73
CA ARG A 5 -8.72 1.23 -2.08
C ARG A 5 -9.37 2.18 -3.06
N GLU A 6 -8.53 2.96 -3.72
CA GLU A 6 -8.97 3.94 -4.70
C GLU A 6 -9.73 3.26 -5.85
N ASP A 7 -9.22 2.10 -6.31
CA ASP A 7 -9.78 1.31 -7.41
C ASP A 7 -11.15 0.67 -7.12
N TYR A 8 -11.65 0.77 -5.88
CA TYR A 8 -13.01 0.38 -5.53
C TYR A 8 -14.01 1.53 -5.69
N TYR A 9 -13.55 2.78 -5.58
CA TYR A 9 -14.38 3.98 -5.67
C TYR A 9 -14.27 4.67 -7.04
N ASP A 10 -13.11 4.56 -7.69
CA ASP A 10 -12.85 5.08 -9.02
C ASP A 10 -12.29 3.96 -9.93
N GLU A 11 -13.09 3.57 -10.93
CA GLU A 11 -12.72 2.53 -11.89
C GLU A 11 -11.68 3.01 -12.92
N PHE A 12 -11.41 4.30 -13.01
CA PHE A 12 -10.46 4.90 -13.96
C PHE A 12 -9.17 5.41 -13.31
N THR A 13 -9.02 5.24 -11.99
CA THR A 13 -7.78 5.60 -11.27
C THR A 13 -6.54 4.99 -11.91
N GLU A 14 -5.41 5.71 -11.81
CA GLU A 14 -4.09 5.24 -12.22
C GLU A 14 -3.53 4.20 -11.24
N ASN A 15 -4.01 4.20 -9.98
CA ASN A 15 -3.52 3.33 -8.90
C ASN A 15 -4.26 1.98 -8.82
N LYS A 16 -4.61 1.40 -9.97
CA LYS A 16 -5.39 0.14 -10.02
C LYS A 16 -4.65 -0.99 -9.31
N GLY A 17 -5.35 -1.62 -8.38
CA GLY A 17 -4.81 -2.74 -7.61
C GLY A 17 -3.81 -2.31 -6.53
N ILE A 18 -3.71 -1.03 -6.18
CA ILE A 18 -2.99 -0.56 -5.00
C ILE A 18 -3.98 -0.38 -3.84
N ALA A 19 -3.61 -0.84 -2.66
CA ALA A 19 -4.32 -0.63 -1.41
C ALA A 19 -3.41 0.12 -0.44
N ASN A 20 -3.88 1.26 0.06
CA ASN A 20 -3.17 2.00 1.10
C ASN A 20 -3.61 1.48 2.47
N VAL A 21 -2.66 0.99 3.26
CA VAL A 21 -2.89 0.49 4.62
C VAL A 21 -2.34 1.49 5.62
N PHE A 22 -3.21 2.03 6.46
CA PHE A 22 -2.85 3.02 7.48
C PHE A 22 -2.91 2.44 8.89
N VAL A 23 -1.77 2.47 9.57
CA VAL A 23 -1.67 2.25 11.01
C VAL A 23 -1.87 3.59 11.71
N ARG A 24 -3.11 3.98 11.97
CA ARG A 24 -3.45 5.28 12.61
C ARG A 24 -3.23 5.33 14.12
N LYS A 25 -3.25 4.17 14.80
CA LYS A 25 -3.05 4.07 16.25
C LYS A 25 -2.30 2.79 16.55
N ASN A 26 -1.19 2.93 17.28
CA ASN A 26 -0.37 1.83 17.79
C ASN A 26 0.06 2.21 19.22
N ARG A 27 -0.12 1.31 20.20
CA ARG A 27 0.22 1.60 21.61
C ARG A 27 1.72 1.44 21.89
N ASN A 28 2.37 0.56 21.15
CA ASN A 28 3.72 0.07 21.46
C ASN A 28 4.71 0.38 20.34
N GLY A 29 4.40 1.33 19.46
CA GLY A 29 5.24 1.58 18.31
C GLY A 29 4.72 2.68 17.38
N PRO A 30 5.44 2.91 16.27
CA PRO A 30 5.11 3.97 15.34
C PRO A 30 3.79 3.71 14.61
N VAL A 31 3.23 4.81 14.10
CA VAL A 31 2.10 4.89 13.17
C VAL A 31 2.62 5.20 11.77
N GLY A 32 1.83 4.93 10.74
CA GLY A 32 2.26 5.17 9.36
C GLY A 32 1.29 4.67 8.32
N GLY A 33 1.64 4.86 7.05
CA GLY A 33 0.95 4.31 5.89
C GLY A 33 1.93 3.49 5.06
N VAL A 34 1.45 2.37 4.51
CA VAL A 34 2.17 1.57 3.53
C VAL A 34 1.24 1.26 2.37
N ASP A 35 1.79 1.25 1.17
CA ASP A 35 1.07 0.88 -0.03
C ASP A 35 1.38 -0.58 -0.33
N LEU A 36 0.35 -1.37 -0.64
CA LEU A 36 0.47 -2.78 -1.00
C LEU A 36 -0.26 -3.04 -2.30
N LYS A 37 0.18 -4.03 -3.07
CA LYS A 37 -0.56 -4.49 -4.24
C LYS A 37 -1.63 -5.46 -3.78
N PHE A 38 -2.88 -5.24 -4.19
CA PHE A 38 -4.01 -6.10 -3.89
C PHE A 38 -4.51 -6.79 -5.16
N GLU A 39 -4.43 -8.13 -5.18
CA GLU A 39 -4.93 -8.94 -6.29
C GLU A 39 -6.33 -9.49 -5.95
N LYS A 40 -7.36 -8.87 -6.55
CA LYS A 40 -8.79 -9.21 -6.33
C LYS A 40 -9.08 -10.70 -6.53
N LYS A 41 -8.47 -11.31 -7.55
CA LYS A 41 -8.73 -12.72 -7.92
C LYS A 41 -8.41 -13.71 -6.80
N TYR A 42 -7.38 -13.43 -6.00
CA TYR A 42 -6.93 -14.32 -4.93
C TYR A 42 -7.14 -13.74 -3.53
N MET A 43 -7.66 -12.50 -3.44
CA MET A 43 -7.79 -11.75 -2.18
C MET A 43 -6.46 -11.68 -1.41
N LYS A 44 -5.36 -11.49 -2.14
CA LYS A 44 -3.99 -11.48 -1.60
C LYS A 44 -3.35 -10.11 -1.71
N PHE A 45 -2.56 -9.78 -0.70
CA PHE A 45 -1.68 -8.62 -0.69
C PHE A 45 -0.27 -9.05 -1.03
N TYR A 46 0.40 -8.26 -1.86
CA TYR A 46 1.80 -8.40 -2.19
C TYR A 46 2.54 -7.14 -1.79
N ASP A 47 3.78 -7.31 -1.36
CA ASP A 47 4.70 -6.21 -1.19
C ASP A 47 4.91 -5.51 -2.53
N ILE A 48 4.97 -4.18 -2.50
CA ILE A 48 5.44 -3.40 -3.63
C ILE A 48 6.84 -2.94 -3.27
N ASP A 49 7.83 -3.51 -3.95
CA ASP A 49 9.20 -3.08 -3.78
C ASP A 49 9.32 -1.63 -4.28
N ARG A 50 9.33 -0.68 -3.33
CA ARG A 50 9.66 0.73 -3.56
C ARG A 50 11.12 1.04 -3.17
N GLN A 51 11.87 0.08 -2.64
CA GLN A 51 13.19 0.31 -2.03
C GLN A 51 14.39 -0.11 -2.89
N HIS A 52 14.20 -0.54 -4.14
CA HIS A 52 15.31 -0.66 -5.11
C HIS A 52 15.37 0.50 -6.12
N VAL A 53 15.16 1.74 -5.67
CA VAL A 53 15.67 2.93 -6.37
C VAL A 53 16.95 3.33 -5.63
N GLY A 54 18.09 3.09 -6.30
CA GLY A 54 19.42 2.94 -5.71
C GLY A 54 19.87 4.05 -4.77
N ASP A 55 20.25 3.61 -3.55
CA ASP A 55 21.32 4.22 -2.77
C ASP A 55 22.66 3.70 -3.32
N PHE A 56 23.02 4.17 -4.52
CA PHE A 56 24.35 4.06 -5.09
C PHE A 56 24.76 5.47 -5.53
N GLY A 57 25.32 6.26 -4.61
CA GLY A 57 25.82 7.60 -4.92
C GLY A 57 26.30 8.40 -3.71
N ASP A 58 27.60 8.28 -3.45
CA ASP A 58 28.52 8.97 -2.51
C ASP A 58 28.54 8.53 -1.03
#